data_AF-A0AAE0WNA6-F1
#
_entry.id   AF-A0AAE0WNA6-F1
#
_cell.length_a   1.000
_cell.length_b   1.000
_cell.length_c   1.000
_cell.angle_alpha   90.00
_cell.angle_beta   90.00
_cell.angle_gamma   90.00
#
_symmetry.space_group_name_H-M   'P 1'
#
loop_
_entity.id
_entity.type
_entity.pdbx_description
1 polymer ?
#
loop_
_entity_poly.entity_id
_entity_poly.type
_entity_poly.pdbx_seq_one_letter_code
_entity_poly.pdbx_strand_id
1 'polypeptide(L)'
;MKTGTPYNNATKGKIPATQTLRIESSTNGGVSETTLFETYYTLNDWHNFALELDFNQNTITGYYSKNHDALKVVIPTKANNNAGGGLYHFGILKLPASGTGNGSVTISGYQPSGINEGQYYGGIFIEDTSAQPVTTSVSSSGWKL
;
A
#
# COMPACT_ATOMS: atom_id res chain seq x y z
N MET A 1 0.10 -1.91 -1.25
CA MET A 1 -0.19 -1.67 0.18
C MET A 1 -0.41 -2.99 0.88
N LYS A 2 -0.07 -3.09 2.18
CA LYS A 2 -0.30 -4.28 3.00
C LYS A 2 -0.98 -3.93 4.32
N THR A 3 -1.75 -4.85 4.87
CA THR A 3 -2.34 -4.76 6.21
C THR A 3 -2.36 -6.15 6.87
N GLY A 4 -2.65 -6.20 8.16
CA GLY A 4 -2.60 -7.43 8.96
C GLY A 4 -1.16 -7.90 9.24
N THR A 5 -1.06 -9.07 9.88
CA THR A 5 0.21 -9.69 10.25
C THR A 5 1.02 -10.05 9.00
N PRO A 6 2.25 -9.53 8.83
CA PRO A 6 3.13 -9.90 7.74
C PRO A 6 3.39 -11.40 7.75
N TYR A 7 3.46 -11.99 6.55
CA TYR A 7 4.05 -13.31 6.39
C TYR A 7 5.46 -13.29 7.01
N ASN A 8 5.84 -14.35 7.74
CA ASN A 8 7.13 -14.55 8.41
C ASN A 8 7.63 -13.46 9.40
N ASN A 9 6.76 -12.53 9.84
CA ASN A 9 7.15 -11.38 10.68
C ASN A 9 8.28 -10.51 10.08
N ALA A 10 8.45 -10.49 8.74
CA ALA A 10 9.53 -9.75 8.05
C ALA A 10 9.62 -8.27 8.42
N THR A 11 8.51 -7.66 8.86
CA THR A 11 8.46 -6.24 9.22
C THR A 11 8.02 -6.06 10.67
N LYS A 12 9.01 -5.89 11.57
CA LYS A 12 8.78 -5.35 12.92
C LYS A 12 8.55 -3.83 12.81
N GLY A 13 7.33 -3.45 12.44
CA GLY A 13 6.86 -2.07 12.55
C GLY A 13 6.79 -1.60 14.01
N LYS A 14 6.71 -0.29 14.22
CA LYS A 14 6.47 0.29 15.56
C LYS A 14 5.03 0.09 16.01
N ILE A 15 4.12 -0.10 15.06
CA ILE A 15 2.70 -0.29 15.28
C ILE A 15 2.38 -1.80 15.22
N PRO A 16 1.51 -2.33 16.12
CA PRO A 16 1.07 -3.72 16.03
C PRO A 16 0.54 -4.04 14.63
N ALA A 17 1.15 -5.04 13.98
CA ALA A 17 0.97 -5.24 12.56
C ALA A 17 -0.48 -5.57 12.13
N THR A 18 -1.32 -6.02 13.07
CA THR A 18 -2.76 -6.25 12.88
C THR A 18 -3.56 -4.96 12.69
N GLN A 19 -3.00 -3.80 13.04
CA GLN A 19 -3.68 -2.51 13.02
C GLN A 19 -2.97 -1.49 12.12
N THR A 20 -2.26 -1.95 11.08
CA THR A 20 -1.49 -1.05 10.20
C THR A 20 -1.93 -1.09 8.75
N LEU A 21 -1.83 0.05 8.08
CA LEU A 21 -1.64 0.14 6.63
C LEU A 21 -0.17 0.40 6.36
N ARG A 22 0.42 -0.35 5.43
CA ARG A 22 1.86 -0.27 5.08
C ARG A 22 2.08 -0.11 3.59
N ILE A 23 3.04 0.74 3.24
CA ILE A 23 3.63 0.85 1.91
C ILE A 23 5.03 0.23 2.00
N GLU A 24 5.30 -0.73 1.14
CA GLU A 24 6.56 -1.47 1.09
C GLU A 24 7.34 -1.08 -0.19
N SER A 25 8.66 -1.22 -0.16
CA SER A 25 9.53 -1.00 -1.31
C SER A 25 9.37 -2.08 -2.38
N SER A 26 9.84 -1.79 -3.60
CA SER A 26 9.97 -2.78 -4.67
C SER A 26 10.86 -3.95 -4.22
N THR A 27 10.46 -5.16 -4.63
CA THR A 27 11.24 -6.40 -4.51
C THR A 27 11.87 -6.82 -5.85
N ASN A 28 11.81 -5.95 -6.86
CA ASN A 28 12.36 -6.24 -8.19
C ASN A 28 13.88 -6.53 -8.08
N GLY A 29 14.35 -7.54 -8.81
CA GLY A 29 15.72 -8.05 -8.69
C GLY A 29 15.96 -8.94 -7.47
N GLY A 30 14.90 -9.40 -6.78
CA GLY A 30 15.01 -10.35 -5.65
C GLY A 30 15.44 -9.71 -4.34
N VAL A 31 15.37 -8.39 -4.21
CA VAL A 31 15.66 -7.69 -2.96
C VAL A 31 14.50 -7.88 -1.96
N SER A 32 14.85 -7.98 -0.68
CA SER A 32 13.84 -8.02 0.39
C SER A 32 13.07 -6.70 0.45
N GLU A 33 11.77 -6.80 0.71
CA GLU A 33 10.96 -5.61 0.92
C GLU A 33 11.33 -4.88 2.21
N THR A 34 11.14 -3.56 2.20
CA THR A 34 11.30 -2.69 3.37
C THR A 34 10.08 -1.78 3.50
N THR A 35 9.61 -1.56 4.73
CA THR A 35 8.51 -0.62 4.97
C THR A 35 8.97 0.80 4.74
N LEU A 36 8.34 1.47 3.77
CA LEU A 36 8.57 2.86 3.44
C LEU A 36 7.70 3.79 4.29
N PHE A 37 6.48 3.36 4.59
CA PHE A 37 5.53 4.09 5.43
C PHE A 37 4.57 3.14 6.12
N GLU A 38 4.22 3.45 7.37
CA GLU A 38 3.18 2.77 8.11
C GLU A 38 2.31 3.78 8.88
N THR A 39 1.04 3.45 9.01
CA THR A 39 0.08 4.21 9.82
C THR A 39 -0.94 3.28 10.44
N TYR A 40 -1.63 3.73 11.49
CA TYR A 40 -2.74 2.96 12.06
C TYR A 40 -3.88 2.81 11.05
N TYR A 41 -4.44 1.61 10.97
CA TYR A 41 -5.66 1.34 10.22
C TYR A 41 -6.87 1.53 11.14
N THR A 42 -7.55 2.65 10.99
CA THR A 42 -8.68 3.06 11.83
C THR A 42 -9.99 2.88 11.07
N LEU A 43 -10.92 2.09 11.61
CA LEU A 43 -12.14 1.66 10.89
C LEU A 43 -13.07 2.80 10.44
N ASN A 44 -12.99 3.96 11.08
CA ASN A 44 -13.87 5.10 10.80
C ASN A 44 -13.18 6.23 10.01
N ASP A 45 -11.90 6.07 9.67
CA ASP A 45 -11.18 7.04 8.85
C ASP A 45 -11.15 6.60 7.39
N TRP A 46 -11.34 7.55 6.47
CA TRP A 46 -10.97 7.36 5.09
C TRP A 46 -9.47 7.57 4.94
N HIS A 47 -8.75 6.62 4.37
CA HIS A 47 -7.29 6.71 4.22
C HIS A 47 -6.94 7.01 2.76
N ASN A 48 -6.43 8.21 2.51
CA ASN A 48 -6.05 8.65 1.17
C ASN A 48 -4.57 8.38 0.93
N PHE A 49 -4.23 7.86 -0.24
CA PHE A 49 -2.85 7.60 -0.63
C PHE A 49 -2.61 8.01 -2.08
N ALA A 50 -1.42 8.52 -2.34
CA ALA A 50 -0.88 8.62 -3.70
C ALA A 50 0.56 8.10 -3.71
N LEU A 51 0.93 7.46 -4.81
CA LEU A 51 2.30 7.06 -5.10
C LEU A 51 2.70 7.70 -6.42
N GLU A 52 3.73 8.52 -6.38
CA GLU A 52 4.36 9.07 -7.57
C GLU A 52 5.59 8.22 -7.88
N LEU A 53 5.59 7.63 -9.08
CA LEU A 53 6.64 6.73 -9.54
C LEU A 53 7.33 7.37 -10.74
N ASP A 54 8.62 7.69 -10.59
CA ASP A 54 9.45 8.06 -11.73
C ASP A 54 10.11 6.80 -12.28
N PHE A 55 9.65 6.34 -13.44
CA PHE A 55 10.18 5.16 -14.12
C PHE A 55 11.54 5.41 -14.79
N ASN A 56 11.85 6.67 -15.14
CA ASN A 56 13.12 7.04 -15.75
C ASN A 56 14.21 7.13 -14.69
N GLN A 57 13.91 7.76 -13.55
CA GLN A 57 14.84 7.95 -12.45
C GLN A 57 14.85 6.80 -11.43
N ASN A 58 13.90 5.86 -11.54
CA ASN A 58 13.70 4.77 -10.58
C ASN A 58 13.53 5.29 -9.14
N THR A 59 12.56 6.18 -8.94
CA THR A 59 12.23 6.75 -7.62
C THR A 59 10.77 6.57 -7.26
N ILE A 60 10.50 6.67 -5.96
CA ILE A 60 9.15 6.72 -5.38
C ILE A 60 9.04 7.93 -4.46
N THR A 61 7.93 8.65 -4.57
CA THR A 61 7.44 9.60 -3.56
C THR A 61 6.07 9.11 -3.12
N GLY A 62 5.80 9.16 -1.81
CA GLY A 62 4.56 8.66 -1.24
C GLY A 62 3.84 9.73 -0.44
N TYR A 63 2.53 9.79 -0.64
CA TYR A 63 1.66 10.77 -0.03
C TYR A 63 0.55 10.09 0.76
N TYR A 64 0.16 10.70 1.88
CA TYR A 64 -0.90 10.20 2.73
C TYR A 64 -1.66 11.34 3.41
N SER A 65 -2.96 11.12 3.62
CA SER A 65 -3.80 11.93 4.51
C SER A 65 -4.98 11.10 5.01
N LYS A 66 -5.77 11.69 5.90
CA LYS A 66 -7.02 11.08 6.39
C LYS A 66 -8.22 11.96 6.06
N ASN A 67 -9.35 11.30 5.83
CA ASN A 67 -10.65 11.93 5.61
C ASN A 67 -10.58 12.96 4.47
N HIS A 68 -10.87 14.22 4.76
CA HIS A 68 -10.89 15.30 3.78
C HIS A 68 -9.59 16.11 3.72
N ASP A 69 -8.57 15.73 4.50
CA ASP A 69 -7.31 16.46 4.51
C ASP A 69 -6.57 16.30 3.18
N ALA A 70 -5.91 17.37 2.73
CA ALA A 70 -5.02 17.31 1.59
C ALA A 70 -3.86 16.34 1.83
N LEU A 71 -3.46 15.63 0.78
CA LEU A 71 -2.32 14.72 0.78
C LEU A 71 -1.03 15.45 1.16
N LYS A 72 -0.23 14.83 2.03
CA LYS A 72 1.10 15.31 2.43
C LYS A 72 2.14 14.26 2.12
N VAL A 73 3.36 14.70 1.78
CA VAL A 73 4.49 13.80 1.59
C VAL A 73 4.79 13.08 2.91
N VAL A 74 4.77 11.75 2.88
CA VAL A 74 5.13 10.87 4.00
C VAL A 74 6.28 9.93 3.68
N ILE A 75 6.54 9.69 2.39
CA ILE A 75 7.75 9.05 1.88
C ILE A 75 8.46 10.10 1.03
N PRO A 76 9.55 10.71 1.52
CA PRO A 76 10.38 11.59 0.70
C PRO A 76 10.89 10.82 -0.53
N THR A 77 11.12 11.54 -1.63
CA THR A 77 11.65 10.96 -2.86
C THR A 77 12.89 10.14 -2.58
N LYS A 78 12.86 8.86 -2.94
CA LYS A 78 13.98 7.94 -2.75
C LYS A 78 14.02 6.89 -3.84
N ALA A 79 15.17 6.24 -3.98
CA ALA A 79 15.36 5.16 -4.93
C ALA A 79 14.37 4.01 -4.71
N ASN A 80 13.75 3.56 -5.80
CA ASN A 80 12.88 2.40 -5.86
C ASN A 80 12.97 1.80 -7.26
N ASN A 81 13.35 0.53 -7.37
CA ASN A 81 13.49 -0.13 -8.66
C ASN A 81 12.10 -0.33 -9.29
N ASN A 82 11.74 0.54 -10.25
CA ASN A 82 10.44 0.57 -10.92
C ASN A 82 10.44 -0.19 -12.27
N ALA A 83 11.52 -0.89 -12.60
CA ALA A 83 11.61 -1.65 -13.85
C ALA A 83 10.67 -2.88 -13.85
N GLY A 84 10.39 -3.40 -15.06
CA GLY A 84 9.65 -4.67 -15.23
C GLY A 84 8.20 -4.53 -15.73
N GLY A 85 7.78 -3.34 -16.17
CA GLY A 85 6.48 -3.15 -16.82
C GLY A 85 5.27 -3.48 -15.91
N GLY A 86 5.40 -3.15 -14.63
CA GLY A 86 4.48 -3.57 -13.57
C GLY A 86 3.00 -3.35 -13.89
N LEU A 87 2.17 -4.25 -13.39
CA LEU A 87 0.71 -4.13 -13.45
C LEU A 87 0.20 -3.44 -12.18
N TYR A 88 -0.72 -2.49 -12.33
CA TYR A 88 -1.43 -1.91 -11.21
C TYR A 88 -2.62 -2.81 -10.83
N HIS A 89 -2.48 -3.55 -9.73
CA HIS A 89 -3.56 -4.35 -9.18
C HIS A 89 -4.38 -3.53 -8.20
N PHE A 90 -5.66 -3.36 -8.51
CA PHE A 90 -6.61 -2.72 -7.62
C PHE A 90 -7.55 -3.75 -6.99
N GLY A 91 -7.50 -3.86 -5.67
CA GLY A 91 -8.26 -4.85 -4.89
C GLY A 91 -7.41 -5.47 -3.79
N ILE A 92 -7.82 -6.66 -3.33
CA ILE A 92 -7.18 -7.37 -2.21
C ILE A 92 -6.73 -8.73 -2.67
N LEU A 93 -5.49 -9.05 -2.35
CA LEU A 93 -5.02 -10.42 -2.28
C LEU A 93 -4.78 -10.74 -0.81
N LYS A 94 -5.57 -11.67 -0.25
CA LYS A 94 -5.40 -12.15 1.12
C LYS A 94 -4.60 -13.43 1.11
N LEU A 95 -3.47 -13.43 1.79
CA LEU A 95 -2.72 -14.66 2.03
C LEU A 95 -3.48 -15.54 3.04
N PRO A 96 -3.43 -16.87 2.89
CA PRO A 96 -3.88 -17.80 3.93
C PRO A 96 -3.20 -17.51 5.27
N ALA A 97 -3.94 -17.64 6.37
CA ALA A 97 -3.33 -17.62 7.69
C ALA A 97 -2.42 -18.85 7.84
N SER A 98 -1.31 -18.70 8.58
CA SER A 98 -0.45 -19.83 8.91
C SER A 98 -1.25 -20.89 9.67
N GLY A 99 -1.33 -22.10 9.10
CA GLY A 99 -1.84 -23.26 9.82
C GLY A 99 -0.96 -23.58 11.05
N THR A 100 -1.46 -24.42 11.95
CA THR A 100 -0.76 -24.86 13.17
C THR A 100 0.41 -25.82 12.91
N GLY A 101 1.07 -25.75 11.74
CA GLY A 101 2.11 -26.70 11.33
C GLY A 101 3.18 -26.09 10.43
N ASN A 102 4.30 -26.81 10.27
CA ASN A 102 5.52 -26.40 9.56
C ASN A 102 5.39 -26.37 8.01
N GLY A 103 4.16 -26.32 7.46
CA GLY A 103 3.92 -26.35 6.01
C GLY A 103 3.87 -24.96 5.39
N SER A 104 4.15 -24.87 4.08
CA SER A 104 4.00 -23.63 3.31
C SER A 104 2.56 -23.11 3.39
N VAL A 105 2.36 -21.81 3.65
CA VAL A 105 1.01 -21.19 3.63
C VAL A 105 0.30 -21.33 2.28
N THR A 106 1.04 -21.58 1.21
CA THR A 106 0.48 -21.85 -0.13
C THR A 106 -0.13 -23.25 -0.27
N ILE A 107 0.18 -24.17 0.65
CA ILE A 107 -0.25 -25.57 0.60
C ILE A 107 -1.15 -25.91 1.80
N SER A 108 -0.77 -25.46 3.00
CA SER A 108 -1.44 -25.80 4.27
C SER A 108 -2.02 -24.59 5.00
N GLY A 109 -2.16 -23.46 4.30
CA GLY A 109 -2.79 -22.28 4.84
C GLY A 109 -4.29 -22.47 5.06
N TYR A 110 -4.85 -21.74 6.02
CA TYR A 110 -6.28 -21.79 6.34
C TYR A 110 -6.92 -20.40 6.25
N GLN A 111 -8.21 -20.35 5.94
CA GLN A 111 -9.04 -19.17 6.01
C GLN A 111 -10.21 -19.45 6.97
N PRO A 112 -10.37 -18.67 8.06
CA PRO A 112 -11.48 -18.83 8.98
C PRO A 112 -12.84 -18.81 8.27
N SER A 113 -13.71 -19.75 8.61
CA SER A 113 -15.10 -19.75 8.12
C SER A 113 -15.95 -18.74 8.91
N GLY A 114 -17.03 -18.26 8.29
CA GLY A 114 -18.01 -17.38 8.95
C GLY A 114 -17.54 -15.94 9.20
N ILE A 115 -16.45 -15.51 8.55
CA ILE A 115 -15.99 -14.13 8.63
C ILE A 115 -16.63 -13.27 7.54
N ASN A 116 -16.98 -12.04 7.91
CA ASN A 116 -17.39 -10.99 6.97
C ASN A 116 -16.23 -10.01 6.84
N GLU A 117 -15.54 -10.04 5.70
CA GLU A 117 -14.46 -9.12 5.39
C GLU A 117 -14.87 -8.25 4.20
N GLY A 118 -14.65 -6.95 4.31
CA GLY A 118 -14.96 -5.99 3.26
C GLY A 118 -13.97 -4.83 3.28
N GLN A 119 -13.76 -4.22 2.12
CA GLN A 119 -13.04 -2.95 1.99
C GLN A 119 -13.86 -2.02 1.12
N TYR A 120 -13.79 -0.74 1.46
CA TYR A 120 -14.42 0.33 0.71
C TYR A 120 -13.33 1.09 -0.02
N TYR A 121 -13.62 1.48 -1.25
CA TYR A 121 -12.70 2.23 -2.09
C TYR A 121 -13.42 3.34 -2.83
N GLY A 122 -12.66 4.35 -3.23
CA GLY A 122 -13.14 5.51 -3.97
C GLY A 122 -11.97 6.36 -4.41
N GLY A 123 -12.20 7.20 -5.43
CA GLY A 123 -11.18 8.11 -5.95
C GLY A 123 -9.94 7.40 -6.49
N ILE A 124 -10.14 6.33 -7.26
CA ILE A 124 -9.03 5.54 -7.86
C ILE A 124 -8.77 6.06 -9.25
N PHE A 125 -7.56 6.53 -9.50
CA PHE A 125 -7.13 7.07 -10.78
C PHE A 125 -5.62 7.02 -10.90
N ILE A 126 -5.14 7.29 -12.12
CA ILE A 126 -3.73 7.54 -12.42
C ILE A 126 -3.71 8.91 -13.10
N GLU A 127 -2.80 9.78 -12.68
CA GLU A 127 -2.55 11.07 -13.30
C GLU A 127 -1.10 11.16 -13.80
N ASP A 128 -0.87 11.98 -14.82
CA ASP A 128 0.47 12.29 -15.31
C ASP A 128 1.00 13.53 -14.59
N THR A 129 2.05 13.35 -13.79
CA THR A 129 2.71 14.42 -13.03
C THR A 129 4.01 14.92 -13.67
N SER A 130 4.29 14.52 -14.92
CA SER A 130 5.50 14.97 -15.64
C SER A 130 5.50 16.47 -15.94
N ALA A 131 4.31 17.08 -16.06
CA ALA A 131 4.13 18.50 -16.36
C ALA A 131 3.55 19.31 -15.20
N GLN A 132 2.94 18.67 -14.19
CA GLN A 132 2.27 19.31 -13.06
C GLN A 132 2.49 18.50 -11.77
N PRO A 133 2.49 19.14 -10.58
CA PRO A 133 2.59 18.41 -9.32
C PRO A 133 1.41 17.46 -9.10
N VAL A 134 1.61 16.44 -8.26
CA VAL A 134 0.56 15.54 -7.77
C VAL A 134 -0.66 16.32 -7.25
N THR A 135 -1.85 15.86 -7.62
CA THR A 135 -3.11 16.38 -7.09
C THR A 135 -3.23 16.01 -5.62
N THR A 136 -3.17 17.02 -4.73
CA THR A 136 -3.23 16.78 -3.28
C THR A 136 -4.64 16.93 -2.69
N SER A 137 -5.58 17.52 -3.43
CA SER A 137 -6.98 17.60 -3.01
C SER A 137 -7.67 16.26 -3.15
N VAL A 138 -8.34 15.81 -2.09
CA VAL A 138 -9.08 14.53 -2.04
C VAL A 138 -10.56 14.67 -2.42
N SER A 139 -10.98 15.85 -2.87
CA SER A 139 -12.37 16.16 -3.24
C SER A 139 -12.54 16.37 -4.75
N SER A 140 -13.74 16.08 -5.26
CA SER A 140 -14.06 16.13 -6.70
C SER A 140 -14.10 17.54 -7.30
N SER A 141 -14.09 18.60 -6.49
CA SER A 141 -14.28 19.99 -6.96
C SER A 141 -13.09 20.57 -7.74
N GLY A 142 -12.08 19.77 -8.08
CA GLY A 142 -10.88 20.19 -8.83
C GLY A 142 -10.42 19.24 -9.94
N TRP A 143 -11.20 18.21 -10.28
CA TRP A 143 -10.76 17.21 -11.26
C TRP A 143 -10.93 17.77 -12.66
N LYS A 144 -9.81 18.04 -13.34
CA LYS A 144 -9.79 18.28 -14.78
C LYS A 144 -9.40 16.97 -15.46
N LEU A 145 -10.38 16.30 -16.06
CA LEU A 145 -10.15 15.21 -17.01
C LEU A 145 -9.70 15.80 -18.35
#